data_AF-X1UCB1-F1
#
_entry.id   AF-X1UCB1-F1
#
_cell.length_a   1.000
_cell.length_b   1.000
_cell.length_c   1.000
_cell.angle_alpha   90.00
_cell.angle_beta   90.00
_cell.angle_gamma   90.00
#
_symmetry.space_group_name_H-M   'P 1'
#
loop_
_entity.id
_entity.type
_entity.pdbx_description
1 polymer ?
#
loop_
_entity_poly.entity_id
_entity_poly.type
_entity_poly.pdbx_seq_one_letter_code
_entity_poly.pdbx_strand_id
1 'polypeptide(L)'
;MKKAIVAGLALILMLLFAISCGIPQEEYDRVSSDLTAAQTQIQSLQSDLSAKESDLEAAKEKLEQGKARIEILNAVFLPAITGELDRMTEAESVSYFFEWRDKVTALEDPTLTAKFEVMLETFSDQAFMSFFIYLLESIPKALE
;
A
#
# COMPACT_ATOMS: atom_id res chain seq x y z
N MET A 1 41.96 -58.35 45.18
CA MET A 1 40.86 -57.38 45.38
C MET A 1 41.07 -56.04 44.63
N LYS A 2 42.23 -55.36 44.75
CA LYS A 2 42.47 -54.07 44.06
C LYS A 2 42.34 -54.11 42.52
N LYS A 3 42.77 -55.19 41.85
CA LYS A 3 42.70 -55.33 40.38
C LYS A 3 41.27 -55.52 39.84
N ALA A 4 40.38 -56.16 40.61
CA ALA A 4 38.98 -56.38 40.21
C ALA A 4 38.15 -55.08 40.32
N ILE A 5 38.46 -54.22 41.29
CA ILE A 5 37.80 -52.92 41.47
C ILE A 5 38.19 -51.95 40.35
N VAL A 6 39.46 -51.95 39.92
CA VAL A 6 39.92 -51.11 38.80
C VAL A 6 39.30 -51.54 37.46
N ALA A 7 39.18 -52.85 37.22
CA ALA A 7 38.51 -53.37 36.02
C ALA A 7 37.01 -53.02 36.00
N GLY A 8 36.32 -53.10 37.13
CA GLY A 8 34.92 -52.71 37.26
C GLY A 8 34.69 -51.21 37.01
N LEU A 9 35.57 -50.35 37.55
CA LEU A 9 35.50 -48.89 37.33
C LEU A 9 35.77 -48.50 35.87
N ALA A 10 36.70 -49.17 35.18
CA ALA A 10 36.96 -48.94 33.77
C ALA A 10 35.78 -49.35 32.87
N LEU A 11 35.10 -50.45 33.22
CA LEU A 11 33.91 -50.92 32.51
C LEU A 11 32.71 -49.99 32.71
N ILE A 12 32.55 -49.44 33.93
CA ILE A 12 31.51 -48.45 34.23
C ILE A 12 31.81 -47.12 33.52
N LEU A 13 33.08 -46.68 33.44
CA LEU A 13 33.46 -45.50 32.67
C LEU A 13 33.22 -45.69 31.15
N MET A 14 33.54 -46.88 30.60
CA MET A 14 33.24 -47.21 29.20
C MET A 14 31.74 -47.25 28.93
N LEU A 15 30.94 -47.79 29.84
CA LEU A 15 29.48 -47.82 29.74
C LEU A 15 28.89 -46.42 29.84
N LEU A 16 29.42 -45.54 30.70
CA LEU A 16 28.99 -44.14 30.79
C LEU A 16 29.38 -43.33 29.55
N PHE A 17 30.52 -43.62 28.91
CA PHE A 17 30.89 -43.04 27.62
C PHE A 17 30.04 -43.57 26.44
N ALA A 18 29.57 -44.81 26.51
CA ALA A 18 28.69 -45.39 25.49
C ALA A 18 27.25 -44.85 25.59
N ILE A 19 26.81 -44.41 26.78
CA ILE A 19 25.48 -43.82 27.02
C ILE A 19 25.46 -42.32 26.67
N SER A 20 26.62 -41.67 26.46
CA SER A 20 26.67 -40.29 25.97
C SER A 20 26.50 -40.14 24.45
N CYS A 21 26.08 -41.20 23.74
CA CYS A 21 25.49 -41.13 22.40
C CYS A 21 24.16 -40.37 22.53
N GLY A 22 24.10 -39.04 22.50
CA GLY A 22 24.85 -38.17 21.62
C GLY A 22 24.10 -38.20 20.30
N ILE A 23 23.20 -37.22 20.10
CA ILE A 23 22.65 -36.92 18.77
C ILE A 23 23.83 -36.99 17.80
N PRO A 24 23.78 -37.81 16.74
CA PRO A 24 24.86 -37.88 15.78
C PRO A 24 25.24 -36.46 15.40
N GLN A 25 26.53 -36.10 15.49
CA GLN A 25 26.98 -34.73 15.23
C GLN A 25 26.46 -34.22 13.87
N GLU A 26 26.35 -35.12 12.90
CA GLU A 26 25.73 -34.89 11.60
C GLU A 26 24.24 -34.48 11.67
N GLU A 27 23.43 -35.08 12.55
CA GLU A 27 22.05 -34.65 12.77
C GLU A 27 21.97 -33.27 13.42
N TYR A 28 22.86 -32.98 14.36
CA TYR A 28 22.95 -31.65 14.98
C TYR A 28 23.35 -30.58 13.95
N ASP A 29 24.38 -30.85 13.15
CA ASP A 29 24.87 -29.96 12.11
C ASP A 29 23.79 -29.72 11.05
N ARG A 30 23.03 -30.76 10.68
CA ARG A 30 21.89 -30.64 9.76
C ARG A 30 20.80 -29.74 10.33
N VAL A 31 20.37 -29.98 11.57
CA VAL A 31 19.32 -29.16 12.21
C VAL A 31 19.77 -27.71 12.39
N SER A 32 21.04 -27.48 12.72
CA SER A 32 21.62 -26.13 12.81
C SER A 32 21.64 -25.41 11.46
N SER A 33 21.99 -26.12 10.38
CA SER A 33 21.92 -25.61 9.02
C SER A 33 20.48 -25.30 8.59
N ASP A 34 19.55 -26.21 8.85
CA ASP A 34 18.12 -26.03 8.54
C ASP A 34 17.53 -24.85 9.30
N LEU A 35 17.89 -24.67 10.58
CA LEU A 35 17.49 -23.53 11.38
C LEU A 35 18.01 -22.22 10.79
N THR A 36 19.27 -22.18 10.39
CA THR A 36 19.89 -20.99 9.77
C THR A 36 19.21 -20.65 8.44
N ALA A 37 18.91 -21.66 7.62
CA ALA A 37 18.19 -21.49 6.38
C ALA A 37 16.76 -20.98 6.59
N ALA A 38 16.03 -21.55 7.56
CA ALA A 38 14.69 -21.10 7.92
C ALA A 38 14.68 -19.67 8.47
N GLN A 39 15.65 -19.30 9.31
CA GLN A 39 15.81 -17.92 9.80
C GLN A 39 16.04 -16.93 8.66
N THR A 40 16.87 -17.30 7.68
CA THR A 40 17.11 -16.47 6.49
C THR A 40 15.83 -16.31 5.65
N GLN A 41 15.06 -17.39 5.47
CA GLN A 41 13.77 -17.33 4.77
C GLN A 41 12.76 -16.45 5.50
N ILE A 42 12.68 -16.55 6.83
CA ILE A 42 11.79 -15.70 7.65
C ILE A 42 12.15 -14.23 7.48
N GLN A 43 13.44 -13.88 7.52
CA GLN A 43 13.89 -12.50 7.32
C GLN A 43 13.53 -11.98 5.91
N SER A 44 13.70 -12.82 4.88
CA SER A 44 13.30 -12.47 3.51
C SER A 44 11.79 -12.22 3.43
N LEU A 45 10.97 -13.12 3.97
CA LEU A 45 9.51 -13.00 3.94
C LEU A 45 9.03 -11.77 4.73
N GLN A 46 9.69 -11.42 5.84
CA GLN A 46 9.37 -10.21 6.59
C GLN A 46 9.68 -8.94 5.79
N SER A 47 10.80 -8.91 5.08
CA SER A 47 11.15 -7.81 4.19
C SER A 47 10.14 -7.69 3.04
N ASP A 48 9.76 -8.81 2.41
CA ASP A 48 8.79 -8.83 1.32
C ASP A 48 7.41 -8.38 1.79
N LEU A 49 6.99 -8.81 2.99
CA LEU A 49 5.72 -8.38 3.59
C LEU A 49 5.70 -6.86 3.82
N SER A 50 6.76 -6.31 4.42
CA SER A 50 6.84 -4.87 4.66
C SER A 50 6.82 -4.06 3.36
N ALA A 51 7.51 -4.53 2.32
CA ALA A 51 7.45 -3.91 1.00
C ALA A 51 6.03 -3.95 0.42
N LYS A 52 5.33 -5.09 0.54
CA LYS A 52 3.96 -5.25 0.04
C LYS A 52 2.95 -4.42 0.82
N GLU A 53 3.13 -4.23 2.12
CA GLU A 53 2.31 -3.32 2.92
C GLU A 53 2.49 -1.86 2.47
N SER A 54 3.72 -1.44 2.19
CA SER A 54 4.00 -0.12 1.62
C SER A 54 3.38 0.06 0.24
N ASP A 55 3.51 -0.94 -0.65
CA ASP A 55 2.88 -0.93 -1.98
C ASP A 55 1.35 -0.80 -1.87
N LEU A 56 0.75 -1.52 -0.93
CA LEU A 56 -0.70 -1.51 -0.70
C LEU A 56 -1.18 -0.13 -0.23
N GLU A 57 -0.47 0.51 0.68
CA GLU A 57 -0.85 1.83 1.17
C GLU A 57 -0.75 2.89 0.08
N ALA A 58 0.33 2.87 -0.70
CA ALA A 58 0.47 3.74 -1.88
C ALA A 58 -0.66 3.52 -2.90
N ALA A 59 -1.06 2.27 -3.14
CA ALA A 59 -2.17 1.95 -4.04
C ALA A 59 -3.52 2.46 -3.52
N LYS A 60 -3.75 2.44 -2.20
CA LYS A 60 -4.97 3.02 -1.60
C LYS A 60 -5.00 4.54 -1.77
N GLU A 61 -3.90 5.22 -1.51
CA GLU A 61 -3.81 6.67 -1.69
C GLU A 61 -4.13 7.07 -3.13
N LYS A 62 -3.53 6.37 -4.11
CA LYS A 62 -3.83 6.52 -5.54
C LYS A 62 -5.31 6.32 -5.85
N LEU A 63 -5.91 5.26 -5.30
CA LEU A 63 -7.33 4.97 -5.48
C LEU A 63 -8.22 6.09 -4.93
N GLU A 64 -7.91 6.63 -3.75
CA GLU A 64 -8.68 7.74 -3.16
C GLU A 64 -8.54 9.03 -3.98
N GLN A 65 -7.34 9.34 -4.50
CA GLN A 65 -7.16 10.47 -5.42
C GLN A 65 -7.98 10.30 -6.71
N GLY A 66 -7.95 9.10 -7.30
CA GLY A 66 -8.75 8.78 -8.48
C GLY A 66 -10.26 8.94 -8.24
N LYS A 67 -10.76 8.46 -7.09
CA LYS A 67 -12.16 8.64 -6.69
C LYS A 67 -12.53 10.11 -6.55
N ALA A 68 -11.72 10.90 -5.85
CA ALA A 68 -11.99 12.33 -5.66
C ALA A 68 -12.06 13.09 -7.00
N ARG A 69 -11.21 12.74 -7.97
CA ARG A 69 -11.28 13.30 -9.34
C ARG A 69 -12.56 12.90 -10.07
N ILE A 70 -13.01 11.65 -9.93
CA ILE A 70 -14.29 11.18 -10.48
C ILE A 70 -15.47 11.89 -9.82
N GLU A 71 -15.42 12.15 -8.51
CA GLU A 71 -16.47 12.90 -7.82
C GLU A 71 -16.61 14.33 -8.36
N ILE A 72 -15.50 15.01 -8.63
CA ILE A 72 -15.53 16.31 -9.29
C ILE A 72 -16.16 16.16 -10.66
N LEU A 73 -15.72 15.20 -11.47
CA LEU A 73 -16.27 14.99 -12.80
C LEU A 73 -17.79 14.76 -12.75
N ASN A 74 -18.27 13.93 -11.83
CA ASN A 74 -19.70 13.67 -11.65
C ASN A 74 -20.45 14.93 -11.22
N ALA A 75 -19.88 15.70 -10.29
CA ALA A 75 -20.47 16.95 -9.84
C ALA A 75 -20.56 17.96 -10.98
N VAL A 76 -19.58 18.05 -11.89
CA VAL A 76 -19.67 19.02 -12.99
C VAL A 76 -20.49 18.50 -14.18
N PHE A 77 -20.31 17.23 -14.55
CA PHE A 77 -20.85 16.70 -15.81
C PHE A 77 -22.28 16.18 -15.69
N LEU A 78 -22.64 15.47 -14.61
CA LEU A 78 -23.97 14.85 -14.50
C LEU A 78 -25.10 15.89 -14.51
N PRO A 79 -25.07 16.96 -13.70
CA PRO A 79 -26.13 17.97 -13.69
C PRO A 79 -26.29 18.68 -15.04
N ALA A 80 -25.17 18.87 -15.75
CA ALA A 80 -25.16 19.51 -17.06
C ALA A 80 -25.88 18.64 -18.10
N ILE A 81 -25.62 17.33 -18.12
CA ILE A 81 -26.25 16.42 -19.09
C ILE A 81 -27.68 16.01 -18.71
N THR A 82 -28.03 16.02 -17.41
CA THR A 82 -29.38 15.70 -16.94
C THR A 82 -30.34 16.88 -17.02
N GLY A 83 -29.83 18.09 -17.33
CA GLY A 83 -30.59 19.34 -17.32
C GLY A 83 -30.98 19.79 -15.91
N GLU A 84 -30.28 19.30 -14.89
CA GLU A 84 -30.48 19.71 -13.49
C GLU A 84 -30.00 21.15 -13.27
N LEU A 85 -28.92 21.57 -13.94
CA LEU A 85 -28.44 22.96 -13.89
C LEU A 85 -29.52 23.96 -14.34
N ASP A 86 -30.32 23.62 -15.35
CA ASP A 86 -31.40 24.48 -15.87
C ASP A 86 -32.56 24.65 -14.87
N ARG A 87 -32.64 23.77 -13.87
CA ARG A 87 -33.72 23.76 -12.86
C ARG A 87 -33.28 24.37 -11.53
N MET A 88 -31.98 24.65 -11.36
CA MET A 88 -31.45 25.27 -10.16
C MET A 88 -31.83 26.75 -10.12
N THR A 89 -32.23 27.21 -8.94
CA THR A 89 -32.29 28.63 -8.61
C THR A 89 -30.89 29.23 -8.61
N GLU A 90 -30.81 30.57 -8.69
CA GLU A 90 -29.52 31.28 -8.59
C GLU A 90 -28.77 30.92 -7.30
N ALA A 91 -29.47 30.87 -6.16
CA ALA A 91 -28.87 30.49 -4.88
C ALA A 91 -28.34 29.05 -4.86
N GLU A 92 -29.07 28.10 -5.45
CA GLU A 92 -28.62 26.71 -5.59
C GLU A 92 -27.39 26.63 -6.49
N SER A 93 -27.38 27.34 -7.62
CA SER A 93 -26.24 27.35 -8.54
C SER A 93 -24.96 27.91 -7.89
N VAL A 94 -25.09 28.93 -7.04
CA VAL A 94 -23.95 29.51 -6.30
C VAL A 94 -23.44 28.55 -5.22
N SER A 95 -24.34 27.91 -4.47
CA SER A 95 -23.95 26.89 -3.49
C SER A 95 -23.22 25.74 -4.17
N TYR A 96 -23.79 25.27 -5.28
CA TYR A 96 -23.24 24.17 -6.07
C TYR A 96 -21.86 24.49 -6.61
N PHE A 97 -21.69 25.73 -7.06
CA PHE A 97 -20.41 26.24 -7.51
C PHE A 97 -19.33 26.22 -6.41
N PHE A 98 -19.67 26.64 -5.18
CA PHE A 98 -18.73 26.58 -4.07
C PHE A 98 -18.35 25.14 -3.70
N GLU A 99 -19.29 24.20 -3.76
CA GLU A 99 -18.98 22.78 -3.56
C GLU A 99 -17.96 22.27 -4.60
N TRP A 100 -18.09 22.66 -5.87
CA TRP A 100 -17.11 22.32 -6.90
C TRP A 100 -15.73 22.89 -6.60
N ARG A 101 -15.66 24.18 -6.27
CA ARG A 101 -14.40 24.84 -5.90
C ARG A 101 -13.72 24.12 -4.74
N ASP A 102 -14.48 23.80 -3.70
CA ASP A 102 -13.95 23.16 -2.50
C ASP A 102 -13.42 21.76 -2.82
N LYS A 103 -14.13 20.98 -3.66
CA LYS A 103 -13.64 19.68 -4.15
C LYS A 103 -12.36 19.80 -5.00
N VAL A 104 -12.29 20.79 -5.90
CA VAL A 104 -11.09 21.05 -6.71
C VAL A 104 -9.90 21.41 -5.83
N THR A 105 -10.12 22.25 -4.81
CA THR A 105 -9.06 22.71 -3.90
C THR A 105 -8.57 21.57 -3.01
N ALA A 106 -9.47 20.70 -2.55
CA ALA A 106 -9.15 19.55 -1.71
C ALA A 106 -8.26 18.50 -2.40
N LEU A 107 -8.19 18.50 -3.74
CA LEU A 107 -7.28 17.62 -4.48
C LEU A 107 -5.82 18.06 -4.45
N GLU A 108 -5.53 19.29 -4.01
CA GLU A 108 -4.18 19.86 -3.96
C GLU A 108 -3.42 19.76 -5.31
N ASP A 109 -4.16 19.70 -6.43
CA ASP A 109 -3.59 19.66 -7.78
C ASP A 109 -3.48 21.09 -8.32
N PRO A 110 -2.27 21.69 -8.37
CA PRO A 110 -2.11 23.08 -8.77
C PRO A 110 -2.53 23.34 -10.22
N THR A 111 -2.42 22.34 -11.10
CA THR A 111 -2.80 22.50 -12.50
C THR A 111 -4.32 22.44 -12.66
N LEU A 112 -4.99 21.55 -11.91
CA LEU A 112 -6.44 21.50 -11.88
C LEU A 112 -7.02 22.82 -11.35
N THR A 113 -6.48 23.32 -10.24
CA THR A 113 -6.88 24.59 -9.62
C THR A 113 -6.70 25.76 -10.58
N ALA A 114 -5.54 25.88 -11.21
CA ALA A 114 -5.29 26.95 -12.18
C ALA A 114 -6.26 26.90 -13.38
N LYS A 115 -6.56 25.70 -13.89
CA LYS A 115 -7.54 25.54 -14.98
C LYS A 115 -8.96 25.88 -14.55
N PHE A 116 -9.32 25.52 -13.31
CA PHE A 116 -10.60 25.90 -12.72
C PHE A 116 -10.70 27.42 -12.60
N GLU A 117 -9.69 28.10 -12.05
CA GLU A 117 -9.64 29.57 -11.96
C GLU A 117 -9.81 30.25 -13.32
N VAL A 118 -9.08 29.79 -14.35
CA VAL A 118 -9.22 30.32 -15.71
C VAL A 118 -10.63 30.11 -16.28
N MET A 119 -11.29 28.99 -15.94
CA MET A 119 -12.70 28.76 -16.29
C MET A 119 -13.61 29.80 -15.63
N LEU A 120 -13.35 30.18 -14.37
CA LEU A 120 -14.12 31.21 -13.65
C LEU A 120 -13.89 32.62 -14.15
N GLU A 121 -12.67 32.94 -14.55
CA GLU A 121 -12.37 34.30 -14.99
C GLU A 121 -12.92 34.57 -16.39
N THR A 122 -12.89 33.55 -17.24
CA THR A 122 -13.20 33.73 -18.67
C THR A 122 -14.60 33.29 -19.06
N PHE A 123 -15.21 32.34 -18.32
CA PHE A 123 -16.48 31.70 -18.67
C PHE A 123 -16.59 31.29 -20.15
N SER A 124 -15.47 30.85 -20.73
CA SER A 124 -15.39 30.48 -22.14
C SER A 124 -15.50 28.97 -22.33
N ASP A 125 -16.11 28.54 -23.44
CA ASP A 125 -16.17 27.13 -23.83
C ASP A 125 -14.77 26.50 -23.87
N GLN A 126 -13.77 27.26 -24.31
CA GLN A 126 -12.38 26.79 -24.35
C GLN A 126 -11.83 26.53 -22.95
N ALA A 127 -12.05 27.44 -21.99
CA ALA A 127 -11.57 27.26 -20.62
C ALA A 127 -12.29 26.10 -19.92
N PHE A 128 -13.60 25.97 -20.14
CA PHE A 128 -14.40 24.84 -19.68
C PHE A 128 -13.81 23.53 -20.24
N MET A 129 -13.70 23.40 -21.56
CA MET A 129 -13.14 22.20 -22.19
C MET A 129 -11.71 21.89 -21.72
N SER A 130 -10.86 22.91 -21.53
CA SER A 130 -9.50 22.74 -21.01
C SER A 130 -9.48 22.18 -19.58
N PHE A 131 -10.39 22.65 -18.71
CA PHE A 131 -10.56 22.11 -17.35
C PHE A 131 -11.02 20.64 -17.40
N PHE A 132 -12.06 20.34 -18.18
CA PHE A 132 -12.62 18.99 -18.28
C PHE A 132 -11.66 17.98 -18.88
N ILE A 133 -10.97 18.33 -19.97
CA ILE A 133 -9.98 17.45 -20.59
C ILE A 133 -8.89 17.10 -19.59
N TYR A 134 -8.37 18.10 -18.86
CA TYR A 134 -7.37 17.85 -17.85
C TYR A 134 -7.89 16.96 -16.72
N LEU A 135 -9.11 17.23 -16.22
CA LEU A 135 -9.73 16.41 -15.18
C LEU A 135 -9.84 14.94 -15.64
N LEU A 136 -10.35 14.70 -16.85
CA LEU A 136 -10.46 13.36 -17.43
C LEU A 136 -9.10 12.66 -17.59
N GLU A 137 -8.10 13.36 -18.11
CA GLU A 137 -6.74 12.83 -18.27
C GLU A 137 -6.03 12.59 -16.94
N SER A 138 -6.41 13.31 -15.88
CA SER A 138 -5.79 13.21 -14.56
C SER A 138 -6.28 12.00 -13.76
N ILE A 139 -7.46 11.46 -14.07
CA ILE A 139 -8.01 10.27 -13.40
C ILE A 139 -7.11 9.04 -13.59
N PRO A 140 -6.75 8.60 -14.83
CA PRO A 140 -5.87 7.46 -15.00
C PRO A 140 -4.48 7.73 -14.42
N LYS A 141 -3.95 8.95 -14.53
CA LYS A 141 -2.66 9.34 -13.94
C LYS A 141 -2.64 9.24 -12.41
N ALA A 142 -3.76 9.49 -11.75
CA ALA A 142 -3.87 9.33 -10.30
C ALA A 142 -3.87 7.85 -9.86
N LEU A 143 -4.16 6.93 -10.78
CA LEU A 143 -4.21 5.48 -10.54
C LEU A 143 -2.89 4.77 -10.91
N GLU A 144 -1.99 5.44 -11.65
CA GLU A 144 -0.67 4.94 -12.04
C GLU A 144 0.36 5.08 -10.91
#